data_AF-A0A4Y2C3R5-F1
#
_entry.id   AF-A0A4Y2C3R5-F1
#
_cell.length_a   1.000
_cell.length_b   1.000
_cell.length_c   1.000
_cell.angle_alpha   90.00
_cell.angle_beta   90.00
_cell.angle_gamma   90.00
#
_symmetry.space_group_name_H-M   'P 1'
#
loop_
_entity.id
_entity.type
_entity.pdbx_description
1 polymer ?
#
loop_
_entity_poly.entity_id
_entity_poly.type
_entity_poly.pdbx_seq_one_letter_code
_entity_poly.pdbx_strand_id
1 'polypeptide(L)'
;MAHPYAFLAAGIVGAALAFFLWLKTENRNAVRVSERRRYNPQSSSKDDIRQQNFGSDTNCIICIERECSMLFLPCRHRCLCPECTTQYIEQSNKCPLCRAVIDELMCL
;
A
#
# COMPACT_ATOMS: atom_id res chain seq x y z
N MET A 1 -15.05 -24.19 -22.28
CA MET A 1 -15.31 -25.13 -23.39
C MET A 1 -15.84 -26.40 -22.74
N ALA A 2 -17.17 -26.46 -22.59
CA ALA A 2 -17.85 -27.57 -21.94
C ALA A 2 -17.88 -28.76 -22.91
N HIS A 3 -17.47 -29.94 -22.45
CA HIS A 3 -17.57 -31.17 -23.23
C HIS A 3 -19.04 -31.68 -23.21
N PRO A 4 -19.74 -31.75 -24.36
CA PRO A 4 -21.17 -32.04 -24.42
C PRO A 4 -21.54 -33.55 -24.49
N TYR A 5 -20.67 -34.47 -24.04
CA TYR A 5 -20.88 -35.92 -24.27
C TYR A 5 -20.75 -36.82 -23.04
N ALA A 6 -20.58 -36.29 -21.82
CA ALA A 6 -20.43 -37.10 -20.61
C ALA A 6 -21.77 -37.53 -19.95
N PHE A 7 -22.90 -37.41 -20.66
CA PHE A 7 -24.25 -37.58 -20.12
C PHE A 7 -25.07 -38.71 -20.76
N LEU A 8 -24.44 -39.77 -21.30
CA LEU A 8 -25.18 -40.88 -21.91
C LEU A 8 -25.13 -42.22 -21.15
N ALA A 9 -24.67 -42.25 -19.89
CA ALA A 9 -24.73 -43.46 -19.09
C ALA A 9 -24.87 -43.18 -17.59
N ALA A 10 -26.09 -42.98 -17.10
CA ALA A 10 -26.55 -43.47 -15.79
C ALA A 10 -27.98 -42.98 -15.51
N GLY A 11 -28.87 -43.89 -15.11
CA GLY A 11 -30.25 -43.61 -14.73
C GLY A 11 -30.37 -42.68 -13.53
N ILE A 12 -31.57 -42.61 -12.93
CA ILE A 12 -31.98 -41.64 -11.88
C ILE A 12 -30.91 -41.44 -10.77
N VAL A 13 -30.16 -42.49 -10.41
CA VAL A 13 -29.05 -42.45 -9.45
C VAL A 13 -27.87 -41.60 -9.94
N GLY A 14 -27.49 -41.71 -11.21
CA GLY A 14 -26.43 -40.90 -11.82
C GLY A 14 -26.84 -39.43 -11.96
N ALA A 15 -28.11 -39.16 -12.26
CA ALA A 15 -28.65 -37.79 -12.30
C ALA A 15 -28.61 -37.14 -10.91
N ALA A 16 -28.96 -37.88 -9.85
CA ALA A 16 -28.88 -37.39 -8.47
C ALA A 16 -27.42 -37.14 -8.05
N LEU A 17 -26.50 -38.05 -8.35
CA LEU A 17 -25.06 -37.87 -8.05
C LEU A 17 -24.47 -36.69 -8.84
N ALA A 18 -24.79 -36.55 -10.11
CA ALA A 18 -24.37 -35.40 -10.93
C ALA A 18 -24.92 -34.08 -10.38
N PHE A 19 -26.18 -34.05 -9.94
CA PHE A 19 -26.80 -32.88 -9.31
C PHE A 19 -26.13 -32.51 -7.98
N PHE A 20 -25.87 -33.48 -7.10
CA PHE A 20 -25.15 -33.26 -5.84
C PHE A 20 -23.70 -32.79 -6.06
N LEU A 21 -23.00 -33.35 -7.06
CA LEU A 21 -21.64 -32.94 -7.41
C LEU A 21 -21.60 -31.54 -8.05
N TRP A 22 -22.61 -31.17 -8.86
CA TRP A 22 -22.76 -29.82 -9.39
C TRP A 22 -23.05 -28.81 -8.25
N LEU A 23 -24.00 -29.09 -7.35
CA LEU A 23 -24.27 -28.26 -6.18
C LEU A 23 -23.02 -28.02 -5.32
N LYS A 24 -22.16 -29.04 -5.15
CA LYS A 24 -20.90 -28.89 -4.40
C LYS A 24 -19.85 -28.08 -5.16
N THR A 25 -19.85 -28.12 -6.49
CA THR A 25 -18.93 -27.37 -7.35
C THR A 25 -19.30 -25.89 -7.40
N GLU A 26 -20.59 -25.55 -7.44
CA GLU A 26 -21.11 -24.18 -7.45
C GLU A 26 -20.60 -23.37 -6.23
N ASN A 27 -20.53 -24.01 -5.06
CA ASN A 27 -20.11 -23.36 -3.80
C ASN A 27 -18.58 -23.22 -3.63
N ARG A 28 -17.74 -23.79 -4.52
CA ARG A 28 -16.28 -23.58 -4.47
C ARG A 28 -15.80 -22.34 -5.23
N ASN A 29 -16.64 -21.75 -6.08
CA ASN A 29 -16.28 -20.57 -6.86
C ASN A 29 -16.51 -19.25 -6.11
N ALA A 30 -17.27 -19.26 -5.00
CA ALA A 30 -17.52 -18.09 -4.16
C ALA A 30 -16.30 -17.63 -3.31
N VAL A 31 -15.33 -18.52 -3.07
CA VAL A 31 -14.22 -18.26 -2.12
C VAL A 31 -13.04 -17.52 -2.77
N ARG A 32 -12.92 -17.45 -4.11
CA ARG A 32 -11.76 -16.81 -4.78
C ARG A 32 -11.95 -15.35 -5.19
N VAL A 33 -13.16 -14.80 -5.03
CA VAL A 33 -13.51 -13.48 -5.61
C VAL A 33 -13.69 -12.37 -4.56
N SER A 34 -13.91 -12.69 -3.27
CA SER A 34 -14.01 -11.66 -2.23
C SER A 34 -12.67 -11.07 -1.79
N GLU A 35 -11.56 -11.79 -1.96
CA GLU A 35 -10.24 -11.37 -1.45
C GLU A 35 -9.45 -10.47 -2.42
N ARG A 36 -9.91 -10.31 -3.66
CA ARG A 36 -9.19 -9.52 -4.69
C ARG A 36 -9.73 -8.11 -4.90
N ARG A 37 -10.49 -7.57 -3.94
CA ARG A 37 -11.08 -6.22 -4.02
C ARG A 37 -10.84 -5.34 -2.78
N ARG A 38 -9.68 -5.44 -2.11
CA ARG A 38 -9.28 -4.56 -0.98
C ARG A 38 -7.77 -4.23 -0.94
N TYR A 39 -7.20 -3.79 -2.06
CA TYR A 39 -6.19 -2.72 -1.99
C TYR A 39 -6.49 -1.73 -3.13
N ASN A 40 -7.51 -0.91 -2.89
CA ASN A 40 -7.66 0.38 -3.54
C ASN A 40 -7.40 1.41 -2.44
N PRO A 41 -6.30 2.16 -2.45
CA PRO A 41 -5.94 3.07 -1.35
C PRO A 41 -6.81 4.34 -1.30
N GLN A 42 -7.95 4.39 -2.01
CA GLN A 42 -8.78 5.58 -2.13
C GLN A 42 -10.26 5.23 -1.95
N SER A 43 -10.73 5.17 -0.69
CA SER A 43 -12.05 5.70 -0.28
C SER A 43 -12.41 5.38 1.19
N SER A 44 -12.17 6.36 2.06
CA SER A 44 -13.11 6.89 3.07
C SER A 44 -13.98 5.92 3.90
N SER A 45 -13.58 5.71 5.17
CA SER A 45 -14.52 5.61 6.30
C SER A 45 -13.79 5.96 7.60
N LYS A 46 -14.27 7.00 8.29
CA LYS A 46 -13.80 7.49 9.59
C LYS A 46 -14.16 6.48 10.69
N ASP A 47 -13.22 6.15 11.57
CA ASP A 47 -13.33 6.25 13.04
C ASP A 47 -12.12 5.57 13.75
N ASP A 48 -11.42 6.38 14.54
CA ASP A 48 -10.62 6.07 15.73
C ASP A 48 -9.39 5.15 15.67
N ILE A 49 -8.35 5.59 14.95
CA ILE A 49 -6.98 5.50 15.48
C ILE A 49 -6.38 6.88 15.32
N ARG A 50 -6.01 7.50 16.45
CA ARG A 50 -5.19 8.71 16.61
C ARG A 50 -4.98 9.44 15.31
N GLN A 51 -5.59 10.61 15.19
CA GLN A 51 -5.20 11.64 14.24
C GLN A 51 -3.75 12.06 14.53
N GLN A 52 -2.80 11.17 14.25
CA GLN A 52 -1.50 11.57 13.82
C GLN A 52 -1.81 12.25 12.49
N ASN A 53 -1.96 13.57 12.56
CA ASN A 53 -1.25 14.41 11.61
C ASN A 53 0.19 13.88 11.57
N PHE A 54 0.40 12.77 10.85
CA PHE A 54 1.64 12.53 10.16
C PHE A 54 1.63 13.68 9.19
N GLY A 55 2.21 14.79 9.67
CA GLY A 55 2.27 16.04 8.95
C GLY A 55 2.58 15.69 7.52
N SER A 56 1.76 16.24 6.63
CA SER A 56 1.94 16.31 5.19
C SER A 56 3.36 15.98 4.76
N ASP A 57 3.54 15.34 3.60
CA ASP A 57 4.85 15.05 2.96
C ASP A 57 5.82 16.27 2.85
N THR A 58 5.40 17.41 3.37
CA THR A 58 6.08 18.68 3.57
C THR A 58 6.64 18.93 4.99
N ASN A 59 6.42 18.11 6.03
CA ASN A 59 6.87 18.40 7.40
C ASN A 59 8.19 17.72 7.78
N CYS A 60 8.99 18.40 8.60
CA CYS A 60 10.33 17.98 9.02
C CYS A 60 10.27 16.63 9.73
N ILE A 61 11.06 15.66 9.26
CA ILE A 61 11.05 14.30 9.84
C ILE A 61 11.66 14.23 11.24
N ILE A 62 12.40 15.27 11.67
CA ILE A 62 13.03 15.34 12.99
C ILE A 62 12.08 15.95 14.02
N CYS A 63 11.57 17.16 13.77
CA CYS A 63 10.72 17.84 14.75
C CYS A 63 9.22 17.58 14.52
N ILE A 64 8.78 17.24 13.31
CA ILE A 64 7.38 17.02 12.91
C ILE A 64 6.47 18.26 13.12
N GLU A 65 7.03 19.37 13.61
CA GLU A 65 6.35 20.62 13.91
C GLU A 65 6.44 21.65 12.77
N ARG A 66 7.59 21.70 12.08
CA ARG A 66 7.90 22.71 11.06
C ARG A 66 7.91 22.10 9.67
N GLU A 67 7.62 22.92 8.67
CA GLU A 67 7.71 22.53 7.27
C GLU A 67 9.17 22.36 6.81
N CYS A 68 9.42 21.38 5.96
CA CYS A 68 10.69 21.08 5.33
C CYS A 68 11.06 22.14 4.30
N SER A 69 11.67 23.28 4.62
CA SER A 69 12.11 24.20 3.56
C SER A 69 13.50 23.89 2.98
N MET A 70 14.22 22.87 3.46
CA MET A 70 15.60 22.59 3.03
C MET A 70 15.68 21.47 2.00
N LEU A 71 16.38 21.73 0.90
CA LEU A 71 16.68 20.79 -0.17
C LEU A 71 18.15 20.36 -0.12
N PHE A 72 18.40 19.05 -0.08
CA PHE A 72 19.76 18.47 -0.07
C PHE A 72 20.25 18.21 -1.49
N LEU A 73 21.39 18.77 -1.90
CA LEU A 73 22.02 18.47 -3.20
C LEU A 73 23.21 17.50 -3.02
N PRO A 74 23.42 16.57 -3.96
CA PRO A 74 22.77 16.43 -5.28
C PRO A 74 21.46 15.62 -5.29
N CYS A 75 21.04 15.04 -4.16
CA CYS A 75 19.93 14.08 -4.15
C CYS A 75 18.53 14.68 -4.29
N ARG A 76 18.37 15.99 -4.10
CA ARG A 76 17.12 16.78 -4.19
C ARG A 76 16.01 16.31 -3.25
N HIS A 77 16.36 15.70 -2.13
CA HIS A 77 15.39 15.35 -1.10
C HIS A 77 15.05 16.58 -0.24
N ARG A 78 13.78 16.77 0.09
CA ARG A 78 13.27 17.84 0.97
C ARG A 78 12.67 17.16 2.21
N CYS A 79 13.41 17.12 3.30
CA CYS A 79 13.02 16.33 4.49
C CYS A 79 13.28 16.99 5.85
N LEU A 80 13.98 18.13 5.90
CA LEU A 80 14.26 18.85 7.14
C LEU A 80 13.87 20.34 7.03
N CYS A 81 13.53 20.94 8.17
CA CYS A 81 13.44 22.39 8.32
C CYS A 81 14.84 23.01 8.55
N PRO A 82 14.99 24.34 8.42
CA PRO A 82 16.29 25.01 8.51
C PRO A 82 16.98 24.78 9.86
N GLU A 83 16.22 24.83 10.96
CA GLU A 83 16.79 24.70 12.31
C GLU A 83 17.30 23.28 12.56
N CYS A 84 16.54 22.26 12.14
CA CYS A 84 16.96 20.87 12.26
C CYS A 84 18.10 20.54 11.29
N THR A 85 18.17 21.21 10.13
CA THR A 85 19.22 20.96 9.13
C THR A 85 20.58 21.38 9.65
N THR A 86 20.69 22.56 10.29
CA THR A 86 21.96 23.03 10.88
C THR A 86 22.49 22.04 11.91
N GLN A 87 21.64 21.63 12.85
CA GLN A 87 22.02 20.66 13.89
C GLN A 87 22.36 19.28 13.31
N TYR A 88 21.63 18.86 12.28
CA TYR A 88 21.82 17.56 11.67
C TYR A 88 23.16 17.48 10.93
N ILE A 89 23.55 18.53 10.20
CA ILE A 89 24.79 18.53 9.41
C ILE A 89 26.04 18.56 10.28
N GLU A 90 25.96 19.19 11.45
CA GLU A 90 27.03 19.11 12.46
C GLU A 90 27.28 17.67 12.92
N GLN A 91 26.26 16.81 12.89
CA GLN A 91 26.36 15.40 13.31
C GLN A 91 26.58 14.44 12.13
N SER A 92 25.97 14.71 10.98
CA SER A 92 25.93 13.85 9.80
C SER A 92 25.74 14.67 8.53
N ASN A 93 26.72 14.61 7.64
CA ASN A 93 26.69 15.26 6.32
C ASN A 93 26.04 14.38 5.23
N LYS A 94 25.09 13.53 5.58
CA LYS A 94 24.41 12.61 4.64
C LYS A 94 22.91 12.80 4.64
N CYS A 95 22.27 12.75 3.49
CA CYS A 95 20.81 12.86 3.38
C CYS A 95 20.11 11.74 4.20
N PRO A 96 19.14 12.07 5.07
CA PRO A 96 18.39 11.08 5.85
C PRO A 96 17.60 10.05 5.02
N LEU A 97 17.17 10.44 3.82
CA LEU A 97 16.33 9.60 2.95
C LEU A 97 17.15 8.64 2.08
N CYS A 98 18.20 9.13 1.44
CA CYS A 98 18.96 8.35 0.45
C CYS A 98 20.42 8.12 0.81
N ARG A 99 20.89 8.63 1.95
CA ARG A 99 22.26 8.52 2.47
C ARG A 99 23.35 9.11 1.55
N ALA A 100 22.97 9.87 0.53
CA ALA A 100 23.90 10.61 -0.32
C ALA A 100 24.62 11.68 0.51
N VAL A 101 25.89 11.93 0.20
CA VAL A 101 26.64 13.03 0.83
C VAL A 101 26.04 14.36 0.41
N ILE A 102 25.92 15.29 1.36
CA ILE A 102 25.38 16.62 1.15
C ILE A 102 26.54 17.53 0.75
N ASP A 103 26.51 18.04 -0.47
CA ASP A 103 27.49 19.01 -0.96
C ASP A 103 26.99 20.44 -0.76
N GLU A 104 25.69 20.65 -1.03
CA GLU A 104 25.04 21.95 -0.94
C GLU A 104 23.62 21.83 -0.35
N LEU A 105 23.18 22.94 0.23
CA LEU A 105 21.85 23.10 0.79
C LEU A 105 21.18 24.31 0.16
N MET A 106 19.90 24.16 -0.17
CA MET A 106 19.09 25.26 -0.68
C MET A 106 17.83 25.40 0.17
N CYS A 107 17.53 26.62 0.61
CA CYS A 107 16.25 26.95 1.22
C CYS A 107 15.25 27.29 0.11
N LEU A 108 14.10 26.63 0.13
CA LEU A 108 12.95 26.84 -0.75
C LEU A 108 11.93 27.79 -0.11
#